data_AF-A0A1I4N6X0-F1
#
_entry.id   AF-A0A1I4N6X0-F1
#
_cell.length_a   1.000
_cell.length_b   1.000
_cell.length_c   1.000
_cell.angle_alpha   90.00
_cell.angle_beta   90.00
_cell.angle_gamma   90.00
#
_symmetry.space_group_name_H-M   'P 1'
#
loop_
_entity.id
_entity.type
_entity.pdbx_description
1 polymer ?
#
loop_
_entity_poly.entity_id
_entity_poly.type
_entity_poly.pdbx_seq_one_letter_code
_entity_poly.pdbx_strand_id
1 'polypeptide(L)'
;MVDTTQNIQSSGFNQENLTPQKHRTLDKVSYLLLLIGAAVAINAFMLGASVIVPDGELNLVQGTLAAVVGLTIATIAMSINGRPGHKYGIPFVVQLRTSFGMTGAKIPGLIRAAPAVFWYGIQNWIGASAMNAVSIELMAYDNIVLYFITFQILQIVLTATGFKGVKWLENIGAVGLIIGLGYMFYVVYTNFNAEVGQLITTEGTWGLAFWGGVTAFLANFNTVALNISDLTRQVDTKATPTLMSILHWIGFVPITTFMGVIGIMVAGATGSWDPVTVFVEVMPNSTVLIVLLFFIALAQVTTNVVNNAIPATYVIMDVFRAPYVKTSIGIGILAVLTFPWIIQTSDVFQLFVQIYSGFLGPIFAVMIVDYYIVRRRSLNIEELYNSNGFYKGINWPGIIAIIVGALIGFTVVEIAWFISLVPAGLSYYLLMRYLPINKNFLKDSIFENRSDGWIDGTEKTNSKNL
;
A
#
# COMPACT_ATOMS: atom_id res chain seq x y z
N MET A 1 -3.87 -34.48 -19.22
CA MET A 1 -3.49 -33.08 -18.88
C MET A 1 -4.77 -32.28 -18.89
N VAL A 2 -5.31 -31.98 -17.72
CA VAL A 2 -6.62 -31.32 -17.57
C VAL A 2 -6.43 -29.82 -17.72
N ASP A 3 -7.23 -29.20 -18.57
CA ASP A 3 -7.28 -27.77 -18.84
C ASP A 3 -7.69 -26.99 -17.58
N THR A 4 -6.71 -26.57 -16.78
CA THR A 4 -6.89 -25.91 -15.48
C THR A 4 -7.48 -24.49 -15.56
N THR A 5 -7.79 -24.00 -16.76
CA THR A 5 -8.42 -22.69 -16.97
C THR A 5 -9.89 -22.67 -16.50
N GLN A 6 -10.56 -23.83 -16.49
CA GLN A 6 -11.95 -23.95 -16.03
C GLN A 6 -12.11 -23.89 -14.50
N ASN A 7 -11.08 -24.20 -13.70
CA ASN A 7 -11.19 -24.16 -12.23
C ASN A 7 -11.16 -22.74 -11.64
N ILE A 8 -10.89 -21.72 -12.45
CA ILE A 8 -11.06 -20.31 -12.04
C ILE A 8 -12.49 -19.82 -12.35
N GLN A 9 -13.23 -20.51 -13.23
CA GLN A 9 -14.57 -20.10 -13.67
C GLN A 9 -15.72 -20.77 -12.91
N SER A 10 -15.48 -21.84 -12.14
CA SER A 10 -16.55 -22.66 -11.53
C SER A 10 -16.84 -22.41 -10.05
N SER A 11 -16.27 -21.37 -9.42
CA SER A 11 -16.74 -20.96 -8.09
C SER A 11 -18.01 -20.12 -8.24
N GLY A 12 -19.13 -20.60 -7.71
CA GLY A 12 -20.44 -19.94 -7.80
C GLY A 12 -20.42 -18.46 -7.41
N PHE A 13 -21.47 -17.75 -7.84
CA PHE A 13 -21.79 -16.38 -7.40
C PHE A 13 -21.45 -16.23 -5.89
N ASN A 14 -20.42 -15.44 -5.55
CA ASN A 14 -19.97 -15.01 -4.20
C ASN A 14 -18.54 -15.37 -3.74
N GLN A 15 -17.63 -15.90 -4.56
CA GLN A 15 -16.21 -16.03 -4.14
C GLN A 15 -15.31 -14.96 -4.76
N GLU A 16 -14.60 -14.20 -3.90
CA GLU A 16 -13.53 -13.29 -4.30
C GLU A 16 -12.51 -14.01 -5.19
N ASN A 17 -12.20 -13.41 -6.34
CA ASN A 17 -11.30 -13.99 -7.31
C ASN A 17 -10.49 -12.92 -8.06
N LEU A 18 -9.56 -13.37 -8.90
CA LEU A 18 -8.64 -12.51 -9.64
C LEU A 18 -9.17 -12.07 -11.01
N THR A 19 -10.38 -12.48 -11.41
CA THR A 19 -10.95 -12.12 -12.72
C THR A 19 -11.38 -10.65 -12.76
N PRO A 20 -11.61 -10.08 -13.96
CA PRO A 20 -12.07 -8.70 -14.08
C PRO A 20 -13.42 -8.51 -13.37
N GLN A 21 -13.49 -7.53 -12.47
CA GLN A 21 -14.69 -7.28 -11.69
C GLN A 21 -15.81 -6.69 -12.57
N LYS A 22 -16.85 -7.49 -12.80
CA LYS A 22 -18.04 -7.07 -13.59
C LYS A 22 -19.08 -6.35 -12.73
N HIS A 23 -19.16 -6.70 -11.44
CA HIS A 23 -20.12 -6.10 -10.50
C HIS A 23 -19.35 -5.30 -9.46
N ARG A 24 -19.36 -3.96 -9.63
CA ARG A 24 -18.65 -3.03 -8.76
C ARG A 24 -19.43 -2.88 -7.45
N THR A 25 -18.75 -3.11 -6.33
CA THR A 25 -19.38 -3.17 -5.00
C THR A 25 -19.43 -1.80 -4.30
N LEU A 26 -18.57 -0.86 -4.72
CA LEU A 26 -18.39 0.44 -4.08
C LEU A 26 -18.91 1.57 -4.99
N ASP A 27 -19.89 2.31 -4.48
CA ASP A 27 -20.17 3.66 -4.99
C ASP A 27 -19.12 4.66 -4.48
N LYS A 28 -19.19 5.91 -4.95
CA LYS A 28 -18.23 6.96 -4.59
C LYS A 28 -18.17 7.25 -3.08
N VAL A 29 -19.27 7.08 -2.36
CA VAL A 29 -19.33 7.37 -0.91
C VAL A 29 -18.73 6.21 -0.14
N SER A 30 -19.15 4.99 -0.44
CA SER A 30 -18.59 3.76 0.13
C SER A 30 -17.08 3.66 -0.15
N TYR A 31 -16.64 4.09 -1.34
CA TYR A 31 -15.22 4.15 -1.66
C TYR A 31 -14.49 5.18 -0.80
N LEU A 32 -15.04 6.38 -0.65
CA LEU A 32 -14.45 7.40 0.24
C LEU A 32 -14.33 6.90 1.69
N LEU A 33 -15.39 6.31 2.24
CA LEU A 33 -15.38 5.78 3.61
C LEU A 33 -14.33 4.68 3.77
N LEU A 34 -14.19 3.80 2.78
CA LEU A 34 -13.13 2.79 2.75
C LEU A 34 -11.73 3.43 2.74
N LEU A 35 -11.51 4.48 1.95
CA LEU A 35 -10.21 5.17 1.92
C LEU A 35 -9.92 5.85 3.26
N ILE A 36 -10.92 6.46 3.90
CA ILE A 36 -10.78 7.07 5.23
C ILE A 36 -10.40 6.01 6.26
N GLY A 37 -11.12 4.88 6.32
CA GLY A 37 -10.80 3.84 7.28
C GLY A 37 -9.47 3.13 7.01
N ALA A 38 -9.01 3.10 5.75
CA ALA A 38 -7.67 2.68 5.38
C ALA A 38 -6.57 3.72 5.71
N ALA A 39 -6.94 4.98 5.94
CA ALA A 39 -6.03 6.10 6.19
C ALA A 39 -5.85 6.44 7.67
N VAL A 40 -6.78 6.04 8.55
CA VAL A 40 -6.61 6.16 10.02
C VAL A 40 -5.64 5.09 10.51
N ALA A 41 -4.37 5.26 10.19
CA ALA A 41 -3.32 4.31 10.46
C ALA A 41 -2.45 4.77 11.64
N ILE A 42 -2.34 3.96 12.69
CA ILE A 42 -1.40 4.24 13.81
C ILE A 42 0.05 4.36 13.34
N ASN A 43 0.41 3.69 12.24
CA ASN A 43 1.72 3.90 11.60
C ASN A 43 2.00 5.38 11.28
N ALA A 44 0.99 6.15 10.89
CA ALA A 44 1.16 7.57 10.63
C ALA A 44 1.45 8.38 11.89
N PHE A 45 0.84 8.01 13.02
CA PHE A 45 1.18 8.56 14.33
C PHE A 45 2.64 8.27 14.65
N MET A 46 3.07 7.00 14.51
CA MET A 46 4.46 6.60 14.78
C MET A 46 5.47 7.31 13.86
N LEU A 47 5.11 7.52 12.59
CA LEU A 47 5.93 8.29 11.64
C LEU A 47 5.97 9.78 11.98
N GLY A 48 4.86 10.34 12.48
CA GLY A 48 4.86 11.69 13.03
C GLY A 48 5.81 11.81 14.22
N ALA A 49 5.77 10.84 15.13
CA ALA A 49 6.68 10.77 16.26
C ALA A 49 8.15 10.67 15.84
N SER A 50 8.47 9.96 14.76
CA SER A 50 9.87 9.76 14.35
C SER A 50 10.51 10.93 13.61
N VAL A 51 9.75 11.96 13.20
CA VAL A 51 10.30 13.11 12.46
C VAL A 51 10.52 14.35 13.32
N ILE A 52 9.91 14.41 14.51
CA ILE A 52 9.95 15.57 15.41
C ILE A 52 11.20 15.55 16.29
N VAL A 53 11.75 16.72 16.60
CA VAL A 53 12.80 16.89 17.62
C VAL A 53 12.30 16.36 18.99
N PRO A 54 13.09 15.60 19.76
CA PRO A 54 14.54 15.36 19.62
C PRO A 54 14.95 14.15 18.77
N ASP A 55 14.04 13.23 18.44
CA ASP A 55 14.39 12.00 17.71
C ASP A 55 14.63 12.25 16.20
N GLY A 56 13.97 13.27 15.65
CA GLY A 56 14.19 13.79 14.31
C GLY A 56 14.72 15.23 14.32
N GLU A 57 14.62 15.89 13.16
CA GLU A 57 15.17 17.25 12.94
C GLU A 57 14.10 18.26 12.50
N LEU A 58 12.82 17.87 12.51
CA LEU A 58 11.73 18.74 12.07
C LEU A 58 10.98 19.30 13.28
N ASN A 59 10.50 20.53 13.13
CA ASN A 59 9.53 21.10 14.05
C ASN A 59 8.08 20.76 13.63
N LEU A 60 7.08 21.17 14.41
CA LEU A 60 5.67 20.82 14.15
C LEU A 60 5.21 21.24 12.75
N VAL A 61 5.62 22.43 12.30
CA VAL A 61 5.22 22.99 10.99
C VAL A 61 5.87 22.19 9.85
N GLN A 62 7.17 21.95 9.96
CA GLN A 62 7.92 21.20 8.96
C GLN A 62 7.45 19.75 8.88
N GLY A 63 7.22 19.08 10.01
CA GLY A 63 6.69 17.71 10.05
C GLY A 63 5.29 17.61 9.43
N THR A 64 4.41 18.57 9.74
CA THR A 64 3.06 18.65 9.14
C THR A 64 3.13 18.84 7.63
N LEU A 65 3.97 19.77 7.15
CA LEU A 65 4.12 20.02 5.71
C LEU A 65 4.78 18.84 4.99
N ALA A 66 5.75 18.18 5.62
CA ALA A 66 6.34 16.96 5.10
C ALA A 66 5.29 15.87 4.91
N ALA A 67 4.38 15.70 5.88
CA ALA A 67 3.24 14.78 5.76
C ALA A 67 2.31 15.14 4.60
N VAL A 68 1.85 16.40 4.51
CA VAL A 68 0.95 16.84 3.42
C VAL A 68 1.58 16.63 2.05
N VAL A 69 2.85 16.99 1.88
CA VAL A 69 3.57 16.83 0.60
C VAL A 69 3.75 15.35 0.27
N GLY A 70 4.26 14.54 1.19
CA GLY A 70 4.50 13.10 0.98
C GLY A 70 3.22 12.34 0.64
N LEU A 71 2.14 12.60 1.38
CA LEU A 71 0.83 11.98 1.16
C LEU A 71 0.17 12.47 -0.14
N THR A 72 0.37 13.72 -0.52
CA THR A 72 -0.10 14.22 -1.82
C THR A 72 0.60 13.50 -2.97
N ILE A 73 1.91 13.29 -2.87
CA ILE A 73 2.67 12.51 -3.86
C ILE A 73 2.16 11.06 -3.91
N ALA A 74 1.89 10.45 -2.75
CA ALA A 74 1.35 9.09 -2.65
C ALA A 74 -0.02 8.96 -3.35
N THR A 75 -0.93 9.92 -3.12
CA THR A 75 -2.27 9.90 -3.72
C THR A 75 -2.26 10.22 -5.21
N ILE A 76 -1.30 11.02 -5.69
CA ILE A 76 -1.03 11.17 -7.13
C ILE A 76 -0.59 9.81 -7.72
N ALA A 77 0.35 9.11 -7.07
CA ALA A 77 0.79 7.79 -7.49
C ALA A 77 -0.36 6.78 -7.52
N MET A 78 -1.20 6.74 -6.48
CA MET A 78 -2.43 5.95 -6.43
C MET A 78 -3.37 6.26 -7.60
N SER A 79 -3.57 7.53 -7.91
CA SER A 79 -4.51 7.96 -8.96
C SER A 79 -4.04 7.57 -10.36
N ILE A 80 -2.73 7.66 -10.61
CA ILE A 80 -2.12 7.25 -11.87
C ILE A 80 -2.17 5.72 -11.99
N ASN A 81 -1.74 5.00 -10.96
CA ASN A 81 -1.62 3.54 -11.01
C ASN A 81 -2.94 2.78 -10.83
N GLY A 82 -3.97 3.40 -10.26
CA GLY A 82 -5.31 2.81 -10.10
C GLY A 82 -6.18 2.89 -11.35
N ARG A 83 -5.74 3.60 -12.38
CA ARG A 83 -6.50 3.75 -13.62
C ARG A 83 -6.80 2.41 -14.33
N PRO A 84 -5.85 1.45 -14.46
CA PRO A 84 -6.14 0.13 -15.01
C PRO A 84 -7.17 -0.65 -14.19
N GLY A 85 -7.06 -0.64 -12.86
CA GLY A 85 -8.02 -1.30 -11.96
C GLY A 85 -9.44 -0.75 -12.12
N HIS A 86 -9.59 0.58 -12.14
CA HIS A 86 -10.88 1.22 -12.38
C HIS A 86 -11.44 0.88 -13.78
N LYS A 87 -10.66 1.13 -14.83
CA LYS A 87 -11.08 0.96 -16.24
C LYS A 87 -11.42 -0.48 -16.59
N TYR A 88 -10.60 -1.45 -16.18
CA TYR A 88 -10.69 -2.84 -16.62
C TYR A 88 -11.17 -3.82 -15.54
N GLY A 89 -11.25 -3.39 -14.28
CA GLY A 89 -11.67 -4.26 -13.18
C GLY A 89 -10.63 -5.30 -12.77
N ILE A 90 -9.37 -5.14 -13.19
CA ILE A 90 -8.30 -6.09 -12.87
C ILE A 90 -7.60 -5.73 -11.55
N PRO A 91 -7.18 -6.72 -10.74
CA PRO A 91 -6.40 -6.48 -9.54
C PRO A 91 -4.93 -6.20 -9.88
N PHE A 92 -4.18 -5.72 -8.89
CA PHE A 92 -2.75 -5.44 -8.95
C PHE A 92 -1.94 -6.60 -9.56
N VAL A 93 -2.18 -7.82 -9.08
CA VAL A 93 -1.43 -9.02 -9.49
C VAL A 93 -1.61 -9.37 -10.96
N VAL A 94 -2.76 -9.02 -11.54
CA VAL A 94 -3.01 -9.19 -12.98
C VAL A 94 -2.39 -8.04 -13.77
N GLN A 95 -2.46 -6.80 -13.25
CA GLN A 95 -1.81 -5.65 -13.85
C GLN A 95 -0.30 -5.85 -14.00
N LEU A 96 0.37 -6.47 -13.04
CA LEU A 96 1.81 -6.77 -13.11
C LEU A 96 2.19 -7.64 -14.33
N ARG A 97 1.28 -8.47 -14.85
CA ARG A 97 1.58 -9.36 -15.97
C ARG A 97 1.94 -8.60 -17.25
N THR A 98 1.48 -7.37 -17.40
CA THR A 98 1.78 -6.54 -18.58
C THR A 98 3.26 -6.20 -18.67
N SER A 99 3.90 -5.90 -17.54
CA SER A 99 5.28 -5.44 -17.49
C SER A 99 6.28 -6.53 -17.12
N PHE A 100 5.83 -7.59 -16.44
CA PHE A 100 6.70 -8.64 -15.90
C PHE A 100 6.40 -10.05 -16.46
N GLY A 101 5.28 -10.23 -17.18
CA GLY A 101 4.80 -11.54 -17.61
C GLY A 101 4.16 -12.38 -16.51
N MET A 102 3.50 -13.48 -16.87
CA MET A 102 2.71 -14.29 -15.93
C MET A 102 3.55 -14.97 -14.85
N THR A 103 4.76 -15.40 -15.19
CA THR A 103 5.69 -16.01 -14.22
C THR A 103 6.50 -14.92 -13.52
N GLY A 104 6.95 -13.91 -14.25
CA GLY A 104 7.77 -12.84 -13.69
C GLY A 104 7.03 -11.93 -12.72
N ALA A 105 5.72 -11.73 -12.90
CA ALA A 105 4.87 -10.94 -11.99
C ALA A 105 4.87 -11.44 -10.54
N LYS A 106 5.22 -12.71 -10.30
CA LYS A 106 5.38 -13.27 -8.95
C LYS A 106 6.45 -12.53 -8.14
N ILE A 107 7.51 -12.04 -8.79
CA ILE A 107 8.63 -11.34 -8.11
C ILE A 107 8.14 -10.01 -7.49
N PRO A 108 7.65 -9.02 -8.27
CA PRO A 108 7.13 -7.79 -7.69
C PRO A 108 5.89 -8.03 -6.81
N GLY A 109 5.09 -9.06 -7.12
CA GLY A 109 3.99 -9.48 -6.25
C GLY A 109 4.48 -9.87 -4.85
N LEU A 110 5.47 -10.75 -4.74
CA LEU A 110 6.02 -11.20 -3.45
C LEU A 110 6.77 -10.08 -2.71
N ILE A 111 7.49 -9.22 -3.42
CA ILE A 111 8.11 -8.01 -2.85
C ILE A 111 7.04 -7.12 -2.17
N ARG A 112 5.84 -7.03 -2.76
CA ARG A 112 4.71 -6.29 -2.17
C ARG A 112 4.01 -7.07 -1.05
N ALA A 113 3.88 -8.39 -1.16
CA ALA A 113 3.17 -9.21 -0.18
C ALA A 113 3.95 -9.38 1.13
N ALA A 114 5.29 -9.50 1.06
CA ALA A 114 6.13 -9.64 2.24
C ALA A 114 5.88 -8.55 3.30
N PRO A 115 6.04 -7.23 3.00
CA PRO A 115 5.76 -6.20 3.99
C PRO A 115 4.29 -6.21 4.44
N ALA A 116 3.34 -6.53 3.56
CA ALA A 116 1.95 -6.65 3.98
C ALA A 116 1.74 -7.71 5.07
N VAL A 117 2.40 -8.87 5.00
CA VAL A 117 2.28 -9.90 6.06
C VAL A 117 2.91 -9.43 7.38
N PHE A 118 4.06 -8.76 7.33
CA PHE A 118 4.69 -8.18 8.52
C PHE A 118 3.81 -7.12 9.17
N TRP A 119 3.33 -6.15 8.37
CA TRP A 119 2.41 -5.13 8.86
C TRP A 119 1.08 -5.72 9.31
N TYR A 120 0.61 -6.81 8.70
CA TYR A 120 -0.59 -7.51 9.17
C TYR A 120 -0.43 -7.99 10.62
N GLY A 121 0.73 -8.57 10.95
CA GLY A 121 1.06 -8.99 12.31
C GLY A 121 1.22 -7.81 13.28
N ILE A 122 1.98 -6.79 12.90
CA ILE A 122 2.26 -5.61 13.75
C ILE A 122 0.96 -4.88 14.12
N GLN A 123 0.10 -4.65 13.13
CA GLN A 123 -1.17 -3.95 13.35
C GLN A 123 -2.13 -4.80 14.21
N ASN A 124 -2.10 -6.13 14.10
CA ASN A 124 -2.84 -7.01 15.00
C ASN A 124 -2.31 -6.96 16.44
N TRP A 125 -0.98 -6.86 16.60
CA TRP A 125 -0.34 -6.71 17.91
C TRP A 125 -0.69 -5.37 18.58
N ILE A 126 -0.68 -4.27 17.83
CA ILE A 126 -1.10 -2.95 18.33
C ILE A 126 -2.57 -2.97 18.76
N GLY A 127 -3.45 -3.53 17.92
CA GLY A 127 -4.88 -3.63 18.24
C GLY A 127 -5.14 -4.50 19.48
N ALA A 128 -4.42 -5.61 19.61
CA ALA A 128 -4.47 -6.47 20.79
C ALA A 128 -3.95 -5.78 22.05
N SER A 129 -2.87 -4.99 21.95
CA SER A 129 -2.30 -4.23 23.06
C SER A 129 -3.28 -3.19 23.59
N ALA A 130 -3.99 -2.49 22.69
CA ALA A 130 -5.04 -1.56 23.07
C ALA A 130 -6.20 -2.27 23.79
N MET A 131 -6.64 -3.42 23.29
CA MET A 131 -7.71 -4.20 23.93
C MET A 131 -7.28 -4.80 25.28
N ASN A 132 -6.02 -5.21 25.43
CA ASN A 132 -5.47 -5.66 26.70
C ASN A 132 -5.45 -4.52 27.73
N ALA A 133 -5.01 -3.33 27.33
CA ALA A 133 -5.03 -2.15 28.20
C ALA A 133 -6.47 -1.78 28.65
N VAL A 134 -7.47 -1.90 27.78
CA VAL A 134 -8.89 -1.75 28.17
C VAL A 134 -9.30 -2.78 29.22
N SER A 135 -8.84 -4.04 29.09
CA SER A 135 -9.13 -5.11 30.03
C SER A 135 -8.53 -4.88 31.41
N ILE A 136 -7.29 -4.40 31.44
CA ILE A 136 -6.60 -4.03 32.68
C ILE A 136 -7.37 -2.91 33.37
N GLU A 137 -7.77 -1.87 32.64
CA GLU A 137 -8.49 -0.73 33.21
C GLU A 137 -9.88 -1.11 33.75
N LEU A 138 -10.63 -1.94 33.03
CA LEU A 138 -12.01 -2.28 33.41
C LEU A 138 -12.12 -3.44 34.40
N MET A 139 -11.21 -4.40 34.32
CA MET A 139 -11.35 -5.71 34.98
C MET A 139 -10.10 -6.13 35.76
N ALA A 140 -9.03 -5.33 35.75
CA ALA A 140 -7.72 -5.69 36.31
C ALA A 140 -7.19 -7.04 35.77
N TYR A 141 -7.51 -7.35 34.50
CA TYR A 141 -7.12 -8.60 33.85
C TYR A 141 -6.11 -8.34 32.74
N ASP A 142 -4.89 -8.88 32.89
CA ASP A 142 -3.81 -8.76 31.91
C ASP A 142 -3.56 -10.11 31.22
N ASN A 143 -3.88 -10.18 29.92
CA ASN A 143 -3.60 -11.35 29.10
C ASN A 143 -3.45 -10.97 27.62
N ILE A 144 -2.30 -10.37 27.29
CA ILE A 144 -2.00 -9.95 25.92
C ILE A 144 -2.10 -11.09 24.89
N VAL A 145 -1.78 -12.34 25.28
CA VAL A 145 -1.86 -13.51 24.37
C VAL A 145 -3.31 -13.80 23.97
N LEU A 146 -4.24 -13.75 24.92
CA LEU A 146 -5.68 -13.92 24.65
C LEU A 146 -6.18 -12.82 23.70
N TYR A 147 -5.85 -11.57 23.98
CA TYR A 147 -6.27 -10.44 23.14
C TYR A 147 -5.64 -10.51 21.75
N PHE A 148 -4.40 -10.97 21.64
CA PHE A 148 -3.75 -11.17 20.34
C PHE A 148 -4.41 -12.27 19.52
N ILE A 149 -4.67 -13.45 20.11
CA ILE A 149 -5.33 -14.55 19.41
C ILE A 149 -6.75 -14.16 18.97
N THR A 150 -7.53 -13.53 19.85
CA THR A 150 -8.90 -13.12 19.53
C THR A 150 -8.94 -12.02 18.47
N PHE A 151 -8.05 -11.03 18.54
CA PHE A 151 -7.92 -9.99 17.52
C PHE A 151 -7.47 -10.55 16.17
N GLN A 152 -6.52 -11.51 16.18
CA GLN A 152 -6.07 -12.21 14.97
C GLN A 152 -7.19 -13.03 14.32
N ILE A 153 -8.03 -13.73 15.10
CA ILE A 153 -9.19 -14.46 14.59
C ILE A 153 -10.20 -13.49 13.96
N LEU A 154 -10.53 -12.40 14.65
CA LEU A 154 -11.42 -11.35 14.13
C LEU A 154 -10.95 -10.85 12.75
N GLN A 155 -9.66 -10.51 12.66
CA GLN A 155 -9.05 -9.99 11.43
C GLN A 155 -9.04 -11.01 10.29
N ILE A 156 -8.81 -12.29 10.58
CA ILE A 156 -8.87 -13.38 9.59
C ILE A 156 -10.31 -13.54 9.07
N VAL A 157 -11.30 -13.56 9.97
CA VAL A 157 -12.71 -13.68 9.61
C VAL A 157 -13.14 -12.53 8.72
N LEU A 158 -12.82 -11.28 9.10
CA LEU A 158 -13.12 -10.10 8.30
C LEU A 158 -12.46 -10.16 6.92
N THR A 159 -11.18 -10.53 6.85
CA THR A 159 -10.48 -10.69 5.57
C THR A 159 -11.14 -11.75 4.70
N ALA A 160 -11.50 -12.90 5.28
CA ALA A 160 -12.12 -14.01 4.55
C ALA A 160 -13.50 -13.68 3.96
N THR A 161 -14.21 -12.67 4.49
CA THR A 161 -15.49 -12.21 3.93
C THR A 161 -15.35 -11.34 2.66
N GLY A 162 -14.12 -10.95 2.29
CA GLY A 162 -13.85 -10.18 1.08
C GLY A 162 -14.43 -8.76 1.11
N PHE A 163 -14.61 -8.14 -0.07
CA PHE A 163 -15.02 -6.73 -0.15
C PHE A 163 -16.44 -6.45 0.32
N LYS A 164 -17.31 -7.47 0.43
CA LYS A 164 -18.64 -7.30 1.02
C LYS A 164 -18.55 -7.00 2.52
N GLY A 165 -17.71 -7.74 3.25
CA GLY A 165 -17.48 -7.48 4.67
C GLY A 165 -16.73 -6.17 4.89
N VAL A 166 -15.71 -5.89 4.06
CA VAL A 166 -15.01 -4.59 4.10
C VAL A 166 -15.98 -3.43 3.91
N LYS A 167 -16.85 -3.45 2.89
CA LYS A 167 -17.82 -2.36 2.68
C LYS A 167 -18.67 -2.10 3.92
N TRP A 168 -19.17 -3.14 4.56
CA TRP A 168 -20.00 -3.01 5.76
C TRP A 168 -19.19 -2.48 6.95
N LEU A 169 -18.01 -3.06 7.18
CA LEU A 169 -17.07 -2.64 8.21
C LEU A 169 -16.71 -1.16 8.07
N GLU A 170 -16.32 -0.73 6.87
CA GLU A 170 -15.88 0.63 6.59
C GLU A 170 -17.02 1.64 6.67
N ASN A 171 -18.21 1.31 6.17
CA ASN A 171 -19.35 2.23 6.24
C ASN A 171 -19.79 2.53 7.68
N ILE A 172 -19.65 1.57 8.59
CA ILE A 172 -19.97 1.74 10.01
C ILE A 172 -18.79 2.35 10.76
N GLY A 173 -17.58 1.81 10.52
CA GLY A 173 -16.36 2.17 11.20
C GLY A 173 -15.91 3.60 10.90
N ALA A 174 -16.01 4.06 9.65
CA ALA A 174 -15.48 5.36 9.23
C ALA A 174 -16.07 6.55 10.01
N VAL A 175 -17.35 6.50 10.41
CA VAL A 175 -17.95 7.56 11.23
C VAL A 175 -17.33 7.58 12.63
N GLY A 176 -17.22 6.41 13.27
CA GLY A 176 -16.57 6.27 14.57
C GLY A 176 -15.10 6.67 14.53
N LEU A 177 -14.41 6.39 13.41
CA LEU A 177 -13.02 6.76 13.21
C LEU A 177 -12.83 8.28 13.07
N ILE A 178 -13.68 8.98 12.30
CA ILE A 178 -13.58 10.44 12.18
C ILE A 178 -13.81 11.11 13.54
N ILE A 179 -14.84 10.64 14.27
CA ILE A 179 -15.15 11.17 15.62
C ILE A 179 -14.01 10.87 16.58
N GLY A 180 -13.52 9.62 16.61
CA GLY A 180 -12.42 9.20 17.47
C GLY A 180 -11.11 9.93 17.17
N LEU A 181 -10.80 10.18 15.89
CA LEU A 181 -9.63 10.95 15.47
C LEU A 181 -9.72 12.41 15.93
N GLY A 182 -10.89 13.05 15.74
CA GLY A 182 -11.13 14.41 16.22
C GLY A 182 -11.06 14.50 17.74
N TYR A 183 -11.61 13.51 18.45
CA TYR A 183 -11.55 13.43 19.90
C TYR A 183 -10.13 13.21 20.43
N MET A 184 -9.35 12.31 19.80
CA MET A 184 -7.95 12.09 20.13
C MET A 184 -7.13 13.38 19.95
N PHE A 185 -7.33 14.10 18.84
CA PHE A 185 -6.69 15.39 18.64
C PHE A 185 -7.06 16.39 19.73
N TYR A 186 -8.35 16.49 20.08
CA TYR A 186 -8.80 17.37 21.16
C TYR A 186 -8.14 17.03 22.50
N VAL A 187 -8.06 15.74 22.85
CA VAL A 187 -7.42 15.29 24.09
C VAL A 187 -5.93 15.62 24.09
N VAL A 188 -5.20 15.33 23.01
CA VAL A 188 -3.77 15.62 22.91
C VAL A 188 -3.51 17.12 22.96
N TYR A 189 -4.28 17.92 22.21
CA TYR A 189 -4.14 19.37 22.23
C TYR A 189 -4.41 19.98 23.62
N THR A 190 -5.42 19.48 24.34
CA THR A 190 -5.76 20.02 25.67
C THR A 190 -4.79 19.61 26.77
N ASN A 191 -4.20 18.41 26.69
CA ASN A 191 -3.23 17.93 27.68
C ASN A 191 -1.79 18.43 27.43
N PHE A 192 -1.42 18.73 26.18
CA PHE A 192 -0.05 19.11 25.81
C PHE A 192 0.06 20.49 25.14
N ASN A 193 -0.90 21.40 25.39
CA ASN A 193 -0.99 22.67 24.69
C ASN A 193 0.31 23.52 24.79
N ALA A 194 0.94 23.52 25.96
CA ALA A 194 2.13 24.33 26.21
C ALA A 194 3.33 23.80 25.42
N GLU A 195 3.53 22.49 25.44
CA GLU A 195 4.57 21.75 24.72
C GLU A 195 4.38 21.93 23.21
N VAL A 196 3.15 21.76 22.72
CA VAL A 196 2.79 21.97 21.31
C VAL A 196 3.14 23.38 20.84
N GLY A 197 2.91 24.39 21.67
CA GLY A 197 3.30 25.77 21.38
C GLY A 197 4.82 25.93 21.18
N GLN A 198 5.63 25.22 21.96
CA GLN A 198 7.10 25.22 21.82
C GLN A 198 7.57 24.48 20.58
N LEU A 199 6.88 23.38 20.19
CA LEU A 199 7.21 22.62 18.99
C LEU A 199 7.02 23.42 17.69
N ILE A 200 6.24 24.51 17.70
CA ILE A 200 6.08 25.41 16.54
C ILE A 200 7.32 26.27 16.35
N THR A 201 7.93 26.74 17.44
CA THR A 201 9.06 27.68 17.43
C THR A 201 10.42 27.00 17.54
N THR A 202 10.44 25.70 17.83
CA THR A 202 11.66 24.88 17.85
C THR A 202 12.37 24.96 16.51
N GLU A 203 13.70 25.08 16.55
CA GLU A 203 14.52 25.09 15.35
C GLU A 203 14.44 23.73 14.66
N GLY A 204 14.28 23.74 13.34
CA GLY A 204 14.30 22.54 12.52
C GLY A 204 14.73 22.90 11.10
N THR A 205 14.82 21.91 10.22
CA THR A 205 15.47 22.08 8.91
C THR A 205 14.51 21.92 7.73
N TRP A 206 14.77 22.67 6.65
CA TRP A 206 14.17 22.47 5.32
C TRP A 206 15.08 21.68 4.37
N GLY A 207 16.23 21.21 4.88
CA GLY A 207 17.23 20.48 4.13
C GLY A 207 16.86 19.01 3.92
N LEU A 208 17.88 18.14 3.96
CA LEU A 208 17.71 16.71 3.66
C LEU A 208 16.69 16.04 4.60
N ALA A 209 16.66 16.37 5.89
CA ALA A 209 15.72 15.76 6.83
C ALA A 209 14.26 16.10 6.52
N PHE A 210 13.96 17.29 5.97
CA PHE A 210 12.60 17.61 5.51
C PHE A 210 12.17 16.67 4.38
N TRP A 211 13.05 16.44 3.41
CA TRP A 211 12.79 15.50 2.31
C TRP A 211 12.80 14.03 2.78
N GLY A 212 13.56 13.70 3.82
CA GLY A 212 13.47 12.43 4.53
C GLY A 212 12.08 12.23 5.15
N GLY A 213 11.55 13.24 5.83
CA GLY A 213 10.18 13.23 6.37
C GLY A 213 9.11 13.09 5.26
N VAL A 214 9.24 13.83 4.16
CA VAL A 214 8.37 13.68 2.98
C VAL A 214 8.40 12.25 2.45
N THR A 215 9.59 11.67 2.35
CA THR A 215 9.79 10.29 1.87
C THR A 215 9.19 9.28 2.85
N ALA A 216 9.30 9.50 4.16
CA ALA A 216 8.73 8.61 5.18
C ALA A 216 7.19 8.57 5.11
N PHE A 217 6.53 9.73 5.04
CA PHE A 217 5.07 9.79 4.88
C PHE A 217 4.59 9.25 3.53
N LEU A 218 5.35 9.46 2.45
CA LEU A 218 5.11 8.85 1.15
C LEU A 218 5.23 7.32 1.22
N ALA A 219 6.28 6.80 1.86
CA ALA A 219 6.56 5.38 2.02
C ALA A 219 5.42 4.64 2.75
N ASN A 220 4.74 5.31 3.69
CA ASN A 220 3.62 4.75 4.46
C ASN A 220 2.52 4.15 3.58
N PHE A 221 2.16 4.81 2.47
CA PHE A 221 1.13 4.32 1.55
C PHE A 221 1.64 3.93 0.18
N ASN A 222 2.95 3.77 0.08
CA ASN A 222 3.57 3.40 -1.15
C ASN A 222 3.19 1.97 -1.59
N THR A 223 3.10 1.08 -0.62
CA THR A 223 2.56 -0.27 -0.80
C THR A 223 1.15 -0.20 -1.37
N VAL A 224 0.28 0.67 -0.84
CA VAL A 224 -1.08 0.91 -1.34
C VAL A 224 -1.06 1.53 -2.74
N ALA A 225 -0.19 2.51 -3.02
CA ALA A 225 -0.06 3.12 -4.34
C ALA A 225 0.28 2.09 -5.44
N LEU A 226 1.08 1.08 -5.11
CA LEU A 226 1.37 -0.03 -6.03
C LEU A 226 0.14 -0.91 -6.30
N ASN A 227 -0.63 -1.26 -5.27
CA ASN A 227 -1.70 -2.23 -5.39
C ASN A 227 -3.12 -1.62 -5.37
N ILE A 228 -3.25 -0.30 -5.50
CA ILE A 228 -4.51 0.47 -5.51
C ILE A 228 -5.54 -0.06 -6.52
N SER A 229 -5.11 -0.79 -7.56
CA SER A 229 -5.98 -1.52 -8.48
C SER A 229 -6.88 -2.55 -7.80
N ASP A 230 -6.47 -3.11 -6.66
CA ASP A 230 -7.29 -4.01 -5.84
C ASP A 230 -8.53 -3.31 -5.27
N LEU A 231 -8.42 -2.00 -4.98
CA LEU A 231 -9.51 -1.17 -4.46
C LEU A 231 -10.31 -0.54 -5.60
N THR A 232 -9.63 0.12 -6.54
CA THR A 232 -10.28 0.83 -7.65
C THR A 232 -11.06 -0.10 -8.58
N ARG A 233 -10.70 -1.39 -8.66
CA ARG A 233 -11.50 -2.39 -9.37
C ARG A 233 -12.89 -2.62 -8.76
N GLN A 234 -13.14 -2.18 -7.54
CA GLN A 234 -14.44 -2.33 -6.89
C GLN A 234 -15.36 -1.13 -7.11
N VAL A 235 -14.83 -0.03 -7.66
CA VAL A 235 -15.55 1.25 -7.80
C VAL A 235 -16.37 1.29 -9.08
N ASP A 236 -17.56 1.89 -9.01
CA ASP A 236 -18.43 2.12 -10.18
C ASP A 236 -17.65 2.80 -11.33
N THR A 237 -17.80 2.25 -12.53
CA THR A 237 -17.17 2.72 -13.77
C THR A 237 -17.60 4.13 -14.19
N LYS A 238 -18.70 4.66 -13.63
CA LYS A 238 -19.19 6.04 -13.89
C LYS A 238 -18.29 7.12 -13.26
N ALA A 239 -17.46 6.78 -12.27
CA ALA A 239 -16.57 7.75 -11.64
C ALA A 239 -15.53 8.25 -12.65
N THR A 240 -15.33 9.56 -12.77
CA THR A 240 -14.32 10.12 -13.68
C THR A 240 -12.92 9.98 -13.08
N PRO A 241 -11.84 9.96 -13.90
CA PRO A 241 -10.48 9.93 -13.38
C PRO A 241 -10.17 11.10 -12.42
N THR A 242 -10.75 12.28 -12.68
CA THR A 242 -10.62 13.45 -11.80
C THR A 242 -11.30 13.19 -10.46
N LEU A 243 -12.53 12.65 -10.46
CA LEU A 243 -13.21 12.29 -9.22
C LEU A 243 -12.42 11.24 -8.44
N MET A 244 -11.89 10.20 -9.09
CA MET A 244 -11.04 9.20 -8.42
C MET A 244 -9.84 9.85 -7.74
N SER A 245 -9.19 10.83 -8.39
CA SER A 245 -8.05 11.54 -7.83
C SER A 245 -8.43 12.40 -6.62
N ILE A 246 -9.59 13.07 -6.68
CA ILE A 246 -10.13 13.82 -5.55
C ILE A 246 -10.42 12.87 -4.38
N LEU A 247 -11.08 11.73 -4.63
CA LEU A 247 -11.41 10.74 -3.60
C LEU A 247 -10.15 10.19 -2.91
N HIS A 248 -9.10 9.86 -3.66
CA HIS A 248 -7.82 9.45 -3.07
C HIS A 248 -7.22 10.55 -2.19
N TRP A 249 -7.21 11.79 -2.67
CA TRP A 249 -6.62 12.91 -1.92
C TRP A 249 -7.38 13.19 -0.63
N ILE A 250 -8.71 13.38 -0.68
CA ILE A 250 -9.52 13.67 0.51
C ILE A 250 -9.62 12.48 1.48
N GLY A 251 -9.52 11.25 0.97
CA GLY A 251 -9.57 10.03 1.79
C GLY A 251 -8.28 9.78 2.57
N PHE A 252 -7.12 10.09 1.98
CA PHE A 252 -5.82 9.82 2.61
C PHE A 252 -5.14 11.05 3.22
N VAL A 253 -5.06 12.17 2.51
CA VAL A 253 -4.18 13.28 2.89
C VAL A 253 -4.62 13.94 4.20
N PRO A 254 -5.85 14.45 4.35
CA PRO A 254 -6.26 15.09 5.61
C PRO A 254 -6.22 14.12 6.79
N ILE A 255 -6.75 12.92 6.59
CA ILE A 255 -6.92 11.90 7.64
C ILE A 255 -5.56 11.47 8.20
N THR A 256 -4.63 11.10 7.32
CA THR A 256 -3.32 10.61 7.74
C THR A 256 -2.44 11.76 8.24
N THR A 257 -2.54 12.95 7.65
CA THR A 257 -1.83 14.13 8.18
C THR A 257 -2.27 14.41 9.61
N PHE A 258 -3.58 14.38 9.89
CA PHE A 258 -4.08 14.57 11.25
C PHE A 258 -3.50 13.54 12.21
N MET A 259 -3.50 12.27 11.81
CA MET A 259 -2.92 11.20 12.61
C MET A 259 -1.42 11.41 12.88
N GLY A 260 -0.66 11.83 11.87
CA GLY A 260 0.76 12.16 12.01
C GLY A 260 1.00 13.38 12.90
N VAL A 261 0.17 14.42 12.79
CA VAL A 261 0.24 15.60 13.67
C VAL A 261 0.02 15.22 15.13
N ILE A 262 -0.94 14.34 15.43
CA ILE A 262 -1.14 13.83 16.79
C ILE A 262 0.14 13.12 17.29
N GLY A 263 0.76 12.31 16.45
CA GLY A 263 2.04 11.65 16.78
C GLY A 263 3.18 12.64 17.04
N ILE A 264 3.32 13.68 16.21
CA ILE A 264 4.29 14.76 16.40
C ILE A 264 4.07 15.46 17.76
N MET A 265 2.81 15.82 18.05
CA MET A 265 2.45 16.52 19.29
C MET A 265 2.74 15.67 20.52
N VAL A 266 2.38 14.38 20.48
CA VAL A 266 2.61 13.46 21.59
C VAL A 266 4.10 13.23 21.81
N ALA A 267 4.84 12.86 20.77
CA ALA A 267 6.25 12.54 20.91
C ALA A 267 7.08 13.77 21.32
N GLY A 268 6.77 14.95 20.79
CA GLY A 268 7.43 16.18 21.21
C GLY A 268 7.15 16.56 22.68
N ALA A 269 6.01 16.13 23.24
CA ALA A 269 5.64 16.40 24.64
C ALA A 269 6.12 15.32 25.62
N THR A 270 6.16 14.05 25.21
CA THR A 270 6.41 12.90 26.10
C THR A 270 7.69 12.14 25.78
N GLY A 271 8.28 12.34 24.60
CA GLY A 271 9.38 11.53 24.08
C GLY A 271 8.98 10.11 23.67
N SER A 272 7.67 9.80 23.62
CA SER A 272 7.20 8.45 23.32
C SER A 272 6.50 8.36 21.96
N TRP A 273 6.86 7.31 21.22
CA TRP A 273 6.35 7.03 19.88
C TRP A 273 5.16 6.06 19.86
N ASP A 274 4.95 5.33 20.96
CA ASP A 274 3.89 4.32 21.06
C ASP A 274 2.59 4.95 21.62
N PRO A 275 1.53 5.08 20.81
CA PRO A 275 0.30 5.68 21.27
C PRO A 275 -0.37 4.89 22.39
N VAL A 276 -0.27 3.55 22.41
CA VAL A 276 -0.95 2.76 23.46
C VAL A 276 -0.33 3.06 24.81
N THR A 277 1.00 2.99 24.90
CA THR A 277 1.75 3.27 26.12
C THR A 277 1.51 4.71 26.59
N VAL A 278 1.59 5.70 25.69
CA VAL A 278 1.37 7.10 26.08
C VAL A 278 -0.01 7.34 26.67
N PHE A 279 -1.06 6.85 26.02
CA PHE A 279 -2.41 7.11 26.53
C PHE A 279 -2.63 6.45 27.88
N VAL A 280 -2.10 5.25 28.12
CA VAL A 280 -2.16 4.59 29.43
C VAL A 280 -1.43 5.40 30.50
N GLU A 281 -0.26 5.96 30.19
CA GLU A 281 0.56 6.71 31.16
C GLU A 281 0.01 8.11 31.46
N VAL A 282 -0.54 8.78 30.44
CA VAL A 282 -0.88 10.21 30.53
C VAL A 282 -2.37 10.45 30.83
N MET A 283 -3.27 9.53 30.51
CA MET A 283 -4.71 9.78 30.65
C MET A 283 -5.17 9.60 32.10
N PRO A 284 -5.60 10.67 32.81
CA PRO A 284 -6.03 10.56 34.21
C PRO A 284 -7.46 10.02 34.35
N ASN A 285 -8.22 9.93 33.25
CA ASN A 285 -9.62 9.54 33.24
C ASN A 285 -9.81 8.20 32.51
N SER A 286 -10.23 7.19 33.25
CA SER A 286 -10.48 5.82 32.75
C SER A 286 -11.41 5.79 31.54
N THR A 287 -12.49 6.57 31.55
CA THR A 287 -13.45 6.61 30.43
C THR A 287 -12.81 7.16 29.16
N VAL A 288 -12.04 8.25 29.28
CA VAL A 288 -11.32 8.84 28.14
C VAL A 288 -10.29 7.86 27.60
N LEU A 289 -9.50 7.24 28.48
CA LEU A 289 -8.52 6.22 28.13
C LEU A 289 -9.17 5.07 27.34
N ILE A 290 -10.24 4.49 27.88
CA ILE A 290 -10.95 3.37 27.25
C ILE A 290 -11.46 3.76 25.86
N VAL A 291 -12.06 4.95 25.70
CA VAL A 291 -12.55 5.42 24.40
C VAL A 291 -11.42 5.55 23.38
N LEU A 292 -10.26 6.09 23.77
CA LEU A 292 -9.10 6.22 22.89
C LEU A 292 -8.49 4.88 22.52
N LEU A 293 -8.39 3.93 23.46
CA LEU A 293 -7.90 2.58 23.19
C LEU A 293 -8.84 1.79 22.27
N PHE A 294 -10.16 1.92 22.44
CA PHE A 294 -11.12 1.34 21.50
C PHE A 294 -11.00 1.95 20.11
N PHE A 295 -10.78 3.27 20.02
CA PHE A 295 -10.50 3.91 18.73
C PHE A 295 -9.23 3.36 18.08
N ILE A 296 -8.14 3.18 18.84
CA ILE A 296 -6.89 2.57 18.35
C ILE A 296 -7.18 1.16 17.82
N ALA A 297 -7.89 0.32 18.58
CA ALA A 297 -8.25 -1.02 18.16
C ALA A 297 -9.11 -1.02 16.89
N LEU A 298 -10.12 -0.15 16.80
CA LEU A 298 -10.98 -0.01 15.62
C LEU A 298 -10.19 0.43 14.38
N ALA A 299 -9.27 1.39 14.53
CA ALA A 299 -8.40 1.86 13.47
C ALA A 299 -7.52 0.74 12.90
N GLN A 300 -7.09 -0.21 13.75
CA GLN A 300 -6.41 -1.42 13.30
C GLN A 300 -7.32 -2.37 12.53
N VAL A 301 -8.57 -2.51 12.94
CA VAL A 301 -9.52 -3.37 12.22
C VAL A 301 -9.74 -2.89 10.78
N THR A 302 -9.97 -1.60 10.57
CA THR A 302 -10.23 -1.04 9.23
C THR A 302 -8.96 -0.99 8.36
N THR A 303 -7.88 -0.41 8.88
CA THR A 303 -6.64 -0.21 8.12
C THR A 303 -6.04 -1.54 7.68
N ASN A 304 -6.03 -2.53 8.57
CA ASN A 304 -5.21 -3.73 8.38
C ASN A 304 -5.81 -4.69 7.35
N VAL A 305 -7.15 -4.83 7.32
CA VAL A 305 -7.83 -5.67 6.32
C VAL A 305 -7.56 -5.13 4.92
N VAL A 306 -7.69 -3.82 4.72
CA VAL A 306 -7.60 -3.17 3.40
C VAL A 306 -6.16 -3.07 2.91
N ASN A 307 -5.23 -2.61 3.75
CA ASN A 307 -3.87 -2.27 3.31
C ASN A 307 -2.92 -3.48 3.27
N ASN A 308 -3.17 -4.49 4.11
CA ASN A 308 -2.23 -5.58 4.37
C ASN A 308 -2.81 -6.96 4.04
N ALA A 309 -3.98 -7.29 4.58
CA ALA A 309 -4.51 -8.65 4.48
C ALA A 309 -5.00 -9.00 3.06
N ILE A 310 -5.83 -8.14 2.45
CA ILE A 310 -6.35 -8.35 1.08
C ILE A 310 -5.22 -8.37 0.04
N PRO A 311 -4.28 -7.42 0.03
CA PRO A 311 -3.21 -7.38 -0.97
C PRO A 311 -2.30 -8.61 -0.89
N ALA A 312 -1.91 -9.02 0.32
CA ALA A 312 -1.14 -10.26 0.51
C ALA A 312 -1.94 -11.47 0.04
N THR A 313 -3.24 -11.54 0.36
CA THR A 313 -4.11 -12.62 -0.10
C THR A 313 -4.11 -12.72 -1.62
N TYR A 314 -4.34 -11.63 -2.35
CA TYR A 314 -4.38 -11.66 -3.82
C TYR A 314 -3.05 -12.08 -4.45
N VAL A 315 -1.91 -11.65 -3.91
CA VAL A 315 -0.59 -12.11 -4.37
C VAL A 315 -0.44 -13.62 -4.17
N ILE A 316 -0.71 -14.12 -2.96
CA ILE A 316 -0.52 -15.55 -2.66
C ILE A 316 -1.52 -16.41 -3.44
N MET A 317 -2.74 -15.93 -3.68
CA MET A 317 -3.70 -16.56 -4.59
C MET A 317 -3.14 -16.69 -6.00
N ASP A 318 -2.50 -15.65 -6.55
CA ASP A 318 -1.92 -15.71 -7.90
C ASP A 318 -0.71 -16.64 -7.98
N VAL A 319 0.15 -16.61 -6.95
CA VAL A 319 1.39 -17.39 -6.88
C VAL A 319 1.09 -18.90 -6.80
N PHE A 320 0.17 -19.28 -5.90
CA PHE A 320 -0.14 -20.68 -5.58
C PHE A 320 -1.44 -21.19 -6.22
N ARG A 321 -2.21 -20.34 -6.90
CA ARG A 321 -3.50 -20.68 -7.52
C ARG A 321 -4.48 -21.28 -6.51
N ALA A 322 -4.52 -20.69 -5.32
CA ALA A 322 -5.34 -21.12 -4.20
C ALA A 322 -6.63 -20.30 -4.06
N PRO A 323 -7.71 -20.85 -3.47
CA PRO A 323 -8.94 -20.11 -3.18
C PRO A 323 -8.71 -18.96 -2.18
N TYR A 324 -9.49 -17.88 -2.31
CA TYR A 324 -9.35 -16.67 -1.49
C TYR A 324 -9.41 -16.96 0.01
N VAL A 325 -10.48 -17.59 0.48
CA VAL A 325 -10.70 -17.84 1.92
C VAL A 325 -9.55 -18.65 2.55
N LYS A 326 -9.13 -19.74 1.90
CA LYS A 326 -8.00 -20.56 2.38
C LYS A 326 -6.70 -19.74 2.43
N THR A 327 -6.50 -18.89 1.43
CA THR A 327 -5.33 -18.02 1.35
C THR A 327 -5.35 -16.96 2.44
N SER A 328 -6.50 -16.31 2.70
CA SER A 328 -6.65 -15.32 3.77
C SER A 328 -6.35 -15.90 5.16
N ILE A 329 -6.80 -17.12 5.43
CA ILE A 329 -6.46 -17.83 6.67
C ILE A 329 -4.95 -18.08 6.74
N GLY A 330 -4.34 -18.55 5.65
CA GLY A 330 -2.89 -18.75 5.58
C GLY A 330 -2.09 -17.46 5.82
N ILE A 331 -2.53 -16.33 5.26
CA ILE A 331 -1.92 -15.01 5.50
C ILE A 331 -2.00 -14.62 6.98
N GLY A 332 -3.13 -14.87 7.64
CA GLY A 332 -3.25 -14.61 9.08
C GLY A 332 -2.35 -15.48 9.94
N ILE A 333 -2.16 -16.75 9.59
CA ILE A 333 -1.20 -17.62 10.27
C ILE A 333 0.23 -17.10 10.04
N LEU A 334 0.59 -16.74 8.79
CA LEU A 334 1.91 -16.20 8.48
C LEU A 334 2.19 -14.89 9.23
N ALA A 335 1.19 -14.04 9.45
CA ALA A 335 1.32 -12.81 10.24
C ALA A 335 1.62 -13.06 11.72
N VAL A 336 1.27 -14.21 12.28
CA VAL A 336 1.74 -14.61 13.63
C VAL A 336 3.20 -15.04 13.58
N LEU A 337 3.61 -15.73 12.52
CA LEU A 337 4.98 -16.22 12.32
C LEU A 337 6.00 -15.11 12.01
N THR A 338 5.56 -13.87 11.82
CA THR A 338 6.48 -12.71 11.77
C THR A 338 6.93 -12.26 13.15
N PHE A 339 6.38 -12.84 14.22
CA PHE A 339 6.67 -12.49 15.62
C PHE A 339 6.53 -10.98 15.86
N PRO A 340 5.33 -10.40 15.65
CA PRO A 340 5.15 -8.95 15.66
C PRO A 340 5.59 -8.27 16.96
N TRP A 341 5.45 -8.96 18.11
CA TRP A 341 5.91 -8.50 19.42
C TRP A 341 7.44 -8.39 19.57
N ILE A 342 8.21 -9.03 18.68
CA ILE A 342 9.68 -8.93 18.63
C ILE A 342 10.11 -7.94 17.56
N ILE A 343 9.55 -8.05 16.36
CA ILE A 343 10.05 -7.30 15.21
C ILE A 343 9.82 -5.79 15.37
N GLN A 344 8.71 -5.37 16.01
CA GLN A 344 8.37 -3.96 16.16
C GLN A 344 9.34 -3.19 17.07
N THR A 345 9.98 -3.88 18.03
CA THR A 345 10.94 -3.30 18.98
C THR A 345 12.39 -3.64 18.65
N SER A 346 12.63 -4.29 17.51
CA SER A 346 13.96 -4.75 17.12
C SER A 346 14.79 -3.64 16.49
N ASP A 347 16.09 -3.59 16.83
CA ASP A 347 17.06 -2.67 16.22
C ASP A 347 17.17 -2.82 14.69
N VAL A 348 16.83 -4.00 14.14
CA VAL A 348 16.85 -4.25 12.69
C VAL A 348 15.54 -3.91 11.98
N PHE A 349 14.52 -3.45 12.71
CA PHE A 349 13.20 -3.13 12.14
C PHE A 349 13.29 -2.09 11.02
N GLN A 350 14.05 -1.01 11.26
CA GLN A 350 14.21 0.06 10.27
C GLN A 350 14.97 -0.43 9.03
N LEU A 351 16.00 -1.26 9.21
CA LEU A 351 16.71 -1.88 8.08
C LEU A 351 15.77 -2.75 7.24
N PHE A 352 14.92 -3.56 7.88
CA PHE A 352 13.89 -4.34 7.19
C PHE A 352 12.96 -3.43 6.36
N VAL A 353 12.48 -2.33 6.94
CA VAL A 353 11.61 -1.35 6.27
C VAL A 353 12.30 -0.71 5.06
N GLN A 354 13.56 -0.31 5.20
CA GLN A 354 14.34 0.32 4.14
C GLN A 354 14.57 -0.63 2.96
N ILE A 355 14.91 -1.90 3.22
CA ILE A 355 15.18 -2.89 2.17
C ILE A 355 13.98 -3.09 1.26
N TYR A 356 12.79 -3.39 1.80
CA TYR A 356 11.65 -3.65 0.92
C TYR A 356 11.17 -2.36 0.24
N SER A 357 11.25 -1.22 0.93
CA SER A 357 10.79 0.07 0.40
C SER A 357 11.59 0.51 -0.82
N GLY A 358 12.88 0.18 -0.89
CA GLY A 358 13.75 0.48 -2.03
C GLY A 358 13.32 -0.17 -3.35
N PHE A 359 12.56 -1.27 -3.30
CA PHE A 359 12.04 -1.93 -4.50
C PHE A 359 10.68 -1.40 -4.96
N LEU A 360 9.92 -0.74 -4.09
CA LEU A 360 8.57 -0.31 -4.42
C LEU A 360 8.59 0.76 -5.54
N GLY A 361 9.55 1.69 -5.49
CA GLY A 361 9.72 2.79 -6.46
C GLY A 361 9.98 2.31 -7.86
N PRO A 362 10.98 1.45 -8.04
CA PRO A 362 11.24 0.80 -9.31
C PRO A 362 10.04 0.05 -9.87
N ILE A 363 9.32 -0.72 -9.04
CA ILE A 363 8.13 -1.46 -9.49
C ILE A 363 7.07 -0.48 -10.00
N PHE A 364 6.78 0.58 -9.24
CA PHE A 364 5.82 1.60 -9.64
C PHE A 364 6.22 2.24 -10.98
N ALA A 365 7.47 2.67 -11.12
CA ALA A 365 7.96 3.29 -12.34
C ALA A 365 7.81 2.38 -13.57
N VAL A 366 8.15 1.10 -13.45
CA VAL A 366 7.97 0.10 -14.52
C VAL A 366 6.49 -0.01 -14.91
N MET A 367 5.59 -0.12 -13.94
CA MET A 367 4.14 -0.21 -14.19
C MET A 367 3.61 1.05 -14.91
N ILE A 368 4.05 2.24 -14.49
CA ILE A 368 3.62 3.49 -15.12
C ILE A 368 4.15 3.62 -16.54
N VAL A 369 5.44 3.37 -16.76
CA VAL A 369 6.03 3.44 -18.11
C VAL A 369 5.38 2.42 -19.04
N ASP A 370 5.16 1.19 -18.57
CA ASP A 370 4.50 0.15 -19.35
C ASP A 370 3.10 0.58 -19.79
N TYR A 371 2.25 0.95 -18.84
CA TYR A 371 0.86 1.26 -19.15
C TYR A 371 0.70 2.57 -19.93
N TYR A 372 1.37 3.65 -19.52
CA TYR A 372 1.15 4.98 -20.11
C TYR A 372 1.95 5.21 -21.40
N ILE A 373 3.18 4.71 -21.48
CA ILE A 373 4.09 4.99 -22.59
C ILE A 373 4.11 3.83 -23.57
N VAL A 374 4.46 2.62 -23.10
CA VAL A 374 4.67 1.45 -23.96
C VAL A 374 3.34 0.94 -24.54
N ARG A 375 2.27 0.95 -23.74
CA ARG A 375 0.93 0.42 -24.11
C ARG A 375 -0.12 1.50 -24.38
N ARG A 376 0.25 2.78 -24.27
CA ARG A 376 -0.63 3.94 -24.54
C ARG A 376 -2.02 3.86 -23.88
N ARG A 377 -2.07 3.36 -22.64
CA ARG A 377 -3.29 3.19 -21.83
C ARG A 377 -4.31 2.20 -22.41
N SER A 378 -3.85 1.24 -23.22
CA SER A 378 -4.65 0.15 -23.77
C SER A 378 -4.07 -1.20 -23.36
N LEU A 379 -4.89 -2.07 -22.77
CA LEU A 379 -4.50 -3.41 -22.36
C LEU A 379 -5.44 -4.43 -23.00
N ASN A 380 -4.87 -5.52 -23.52
CA ASN A 380 -5.61 -6.69 -23.93
C ASN A 380 -5.90 -7.57 -22.70
N ILE A 381 -7.14 -7.49 -22.21
CA ILE A 381 -7.52 -8.14 -20.95
C ILE A 381 -7.58 -9.66 -21.10
N GLU A 382 -8.01 -10.18 -22.24
CA GLU A 382 -8.09 -11.64 -22.46
C GLU A 382 -6.71 -12.29 -22.37
N GLU A 383 -5.71 -11.66 -22.99
CA GLU A 383 -4.33 -12.14 -22.99
C GLU A 383 -3.68 -12.10 -21.60
N LEU A 384 -4.13 -11.24 -20.69
CA LEU A 384 -3.66 -11.25 -19.30
C LEU A 384 -4.06 -12.50 -18.54
N TYR A 385 -5.07 -13.25 -19.01
CA TYR A 385 -5.51 -14.52 -18.41
C TYR A 385 -5.17 -15.75 -19.28
N ASN A 386 -4.68 -15.55 -20.50
CA ASN A 386 -4.27 -16.62 -21.40
C ASN A 386 -2.87 -17.16 -21.03
N SER A 387 -2.82 -18.32 -20.36
CA SER A 387 -1.55 -18.96 -19.94
C SER A 387 -0.59 -19.31 -21.10
N ASN A 388 -1.12 -19.39 -22.33
CA ASN A 388 -0.34 -19.62 -23.55
C ASN A 388 -0.25 -18.38 -24.44
N GLY A 389 -0.75 -17.24 -23.96
CA GLY A 389 -0.73 -15.95 -24.63
C GLY A 389 0.63 -15.28 -24.61
N PHE A 390 0.68 -14.06 -25.12
CA PHE A 390 1.95 -13.36 -25.31
C PHE A 390 2.59 -12.84 -24.03
N TYR A 391 1.84 -12.81 -22.92
CA TYR A 391 2.39 -12.53 -21.58
C TYR A 391 2.98 -13.75 -20.87
N LYS A 392 3.03 -14.92 -21.51
CA LYS A 392 3.59 -16.15 -20.93
C LYS A 392 5.05 -15.97 -20.52
N GLY A 393 5.40 -16.46 -19.34
CA GLY A 393 6.77 -16.51 -18.84
C GLY A 393 7.21 -15.22 -18.15
N ILE A 394 8.47 -14.83 -18.36
CA ILE A 394 9.12 -13.72 -17.67
C ILE A 394 9.49 -12.63 -18.69
N ASN A 395 9.04 -11.40 -18.44
CA ASN A 395 9.54 -10.22 -19.14
C ASN A 395 10.79 -9.69 -18.42
N TRP A 396 11.96 -10.18 -18.83
CA TRP A 396 13.25 -9.77 -18.25
C TRP A 396 13.51 -8.26 -18.23
N PRO A 397 13.14 -7.47 -19.27
CA PRO A 397 13.13 -6.01 -19.20
C PRO A 397 12.54 -5.43 -17.91
N GLY A 398 11.40 -5.96 -17.45
CA GLY A 398 10.78 -5.53 -16.19
C GLY A 398 11.63 -5.87 -14.98
N ILE A 399 12.15 -7.10 -14.90
CA ILE A 399 12.97 -7.57 -13.78
C ILE A 399 14.29 -6.81 -13.67
N ILE A 400 14.98 -6.60 -14.79
CA ILE A 400 16.24 -5.86 -14.82
C ILE A 400 16.00 -4.40 -14.43
N ALA A 401 14.93 -3.78 -14.93
CA ALA A 401 14.60 -2.40 -14.61
C ALA A 401 14.35 -2.17 -13.11
N ILE A 402 13.66 -3.10 -12.43
CA ILE A 402 13.46 -2.96 -10.98
C ILE A 402 14.77 -3.10 -10.20
N ILE A 403 15.69 -3.96 -10.64
CA ILE A 403 17.01 -4.13 -10.02
C ILE A 403 17.85 -2.86 -10.21
N VAL A 404 17.91 -2.31 -11.42
CA VAL A 404 18.66 -1.07 -11.70
C VAL A 404 18.13 0.09 -10.87
N GLY A 405 16.79 0.25 -10.83
CA GLY A 405 16.17 1.27 -10.00
C GLY A 405 16.48 1.11 -8.52
N ALA A 406 16.41 -0.11 -7.99
CA ALA A 406 16.68 -0.39 -6.58
C ALA A 406 18.15 -0.13 -6.22
N LEU A 407 19.10 -0.57 -7.05
CA LEU A 407 20.54 -0.32 -6.84
C LEU A 407 20.85 1.18 -6.77
N ILE A 408 20.23 1.99 -7.63
CA ILE A 408 20.38 3.45 -7.59
C ILE A 408 19.63 4.04 -6.38
N GLY A 409 18.43 3.55 -6.09
CA GLY A 409 17.65 3.89 -4.89
C GLY A 409 18.44 3.73 -3.60
N PHE A 410 19.20 2.65 -3.46
CA PHE A 410 19.99 2.36 -2.27
C PHE A 410 21.24 3.24 -2.12
N THR A 411 21.59 4.08 -3.11
CA THR A 411 22.70 5.04 -2.97
C THR A 411 22.38 6.21 -2.04
N VAL A 412 21.09 6.58 -1.94
CA VAL A 412 20.60 7.61 -1.00
C VAL A 412 19.24 7.16 -0.47
N VAL A 413 19.27 6.40 0.62
CA VAL A 413 18.11 5.66 1.15
C VAL A 413 16.98 6.61 1.58
N GLU A 414 17.33 7.79 2.10
CA GLU A 414 16.42 8.83 2.60
C GLU A 414 15.46 9.34 1.53
N ILE A 415 15.86 9.26 0.26
CA ILE A 415 15.07 9.69 -0.91
C ILE A 415 15.02 8.60 -1.99
N ALA A 416 15.22 7.33 -1.61
CA ALA A 416 15.32 6.18 -2.51
C ALA A 416 14.16 6.10 -3.49
N TRP A 417 12.95 6.41 -3.01
CA TRP A 417 11.77 6.43 -3.85
C TRP A 417 11.95 7.35 -5.06
N PHE A 418 12.35 8.60 -4.85
CA PHE A 418 12.46 9.60 -5.91
C PHE A 418 13.56 9.26 -6.92
N ILE A 419 14.76 8.91 -6.42
CA ILE A 419 15.92 8.68 -7.28
C ILE A 419 15.82 7.37 -8.07
N SER A 420 15.02 6.42 -7.61
CA SER A 420 14.83 5.13 -8.27
C SER A 420 13.86 5.15 -9.46
N LEU A 421 12.94 6.14 -9.53
CA LEU A 421 11.86 6.16 -10.54
C LEU A 421 12.40 6.30 -11.96
N VAL A 422 13.25 7.32 -12.19
CA VAL A 422 13.75 7.62 -13.54
C VAL A 422 14.65 6.50 -14.05
N PRO A 423 15.64 5.99 -13.29
CA PRO A 423 16.46 4.88 -13.75
C PRO A 423 15.67 3.62 -14.04
N ALA A 424 14.69 3.26 -13.20
CA ALA A 424 13.84 2.09 -13.44
C ALA A 424 13.00 2.27 -14.71
N GLY A 425 12.28 3.39 -14.81
CA GLY A 425 11.40 3.67 -15.95
C GLY A 425 12.16 3.78 -17.27
N LEU A 426 13.30 4.48 -17.28
CA LEU A 426 14.15 4.62 -18.45
C LEU A 426 14.76 3.28 -18.86
N SER A 427 15.28 2.50 -17.90
CA SER A 427 15.82 1.17 -18.17
C SER A 427 14.76 0.26 -18.78
N TYR A 428 13.54 0.24 -18.23
CA TYR A 428 12.45 -0.55 -18.78
C TYR A 428 12.12 -0.14 -20.23
N TYR A 429 11.96 1.16 -20.48
CA TYR A 429 11.67 1.68 -21.81
C TYR A 429 12.77 1.31 -22.82
N LEU A 430 14.04 1.51 -22.46
CA LEU A 430 15.18 1.21 -23.33
C LEU A 430 15.32 -0.30 -23.59
N LEU A 431 15.15 -1.14 -22.56
CA LEU A 431 15.20 -2.59 -22.70
C LEU A 431 14.06 -3.11 -23.58
N MET A 432 12.83 -2.62 -23.38
CA MET A 432 11.70 -2.97 -24.26
C MET A 432 11.93 -2.51 -25.70
N ARG A 433 12.62 -1.37 -25.91
CA ARG A 433 12.85 -0.82 -27.25
C ARG A 433 14.00 -1.49 -28.01
N TYR A 434 15.09 -1.84 -27.34
CA TYR A 434 16.35 -2.22 -27.97
C TYR A 434 16.80 -3.65 -27.66
N LEU A 435 16.41 -4.20 -26.51
CA LEU A 435 16.81 -5.55 -26.08
C LEU A 435 15.59 -6.37 -25.59
N PRO A 436 14.56 -6.57 -26.43
CA PRO A 436 13.42 -7.39 -26.07
C PRO A 436 13.85 -8.87 -26.08
N ILE A 437 14.28 -9.37 -24.92
CA ILE A 437 14.72 -10.77 -24.74
C ILE A 437 13.64 -11.75 -25.23
N ASN A 438 12.36 -11.40 -25.08
CA ASN A 438 11.24 -12.14 -25.66
C ASN A 438 10.30 -11.18 -26.41
N LYS A 439 10.27 -11.32 -27.75
CA LYS A 439 9.47 -10.48 -28.65
C LYS A 439 7.96 -10.56 -28.40
N ASN A 440 7.46 -11.63 -27.77
CA ASN A 440 6.02 -11.74 -27.48
C ASN A 440 5.51 -10.59 -26.60
N PHE A 441 6.33 -10.05 -25.69
CA PHE A 441 5.95 -8.92 -24.84
C PHE A 441 5.80 -7.59 -25.60
N LEU A 442 6.26 -7.52 -26.87
CA LEU A 442 6.10 -6.35 -27.72
C LEU A 442 4.71 -6.26 -28.37
N LYS A 443 3.91 -7.34 -28.35
CA LYS A 443 2.54 -7.29 -28.85
C LYS A 443 1.70 -6.30 -28.04
N ASP A 444 0.82 -5.57 -28.73
CA ASP A 444 0.02 -4.48 -28.19
C ASP A 444 0.88 -3.35 -27.57
N SER A 445 2.13 -3.21 -28.02
CA SER A 445 3.04 -2.13 -27.63
C SER A 445 3.37 -1.22 -28.80
N ILE A 446 3.86 -0.02 -28.50
CA ILE A 446 4.40 0.90 -29.51
C ILE A 446 5.59 0.36 -30.30
N PHE A 447 6.14 -0.79 -29.90
CA PHE A 447 7.28 -1.44 -30.53
C PHE A 447 6.89 -2.68 -31.35
N GLU A 448 5.60 -3.02 -31.42
CA GLU A 448 5.12 -4.23 -32.11
C GLU A 448 5.64 -4.33 -33.55
N ASN A 449 5.46 -3.28 -34.36
CA ASN A 449 5.91 -3.27 -35.77
C ASN A 449 7.43 -3.31 -35.96
N ARG A 450 8.24 -3.29 -34.88
CA ARG A 450 9.69 -3.51 -34.95
C ARG A 450 10.07 -4.99 -34.84
N SER A 451 9.13 -5.89 -34.51
CA SER A 451 9.41 -7.33 -34.45
C SER A 451 9.85 -7.91 -35.79
N ASP A 452 9.46 -7.25 -36.89
CA ASP A 452 9.50 -7.75 -38.27
C ASP A 452 10.61 -7.13 -39.13
N GLY A 453 11.47 -6.26 -38.57
CA GLY A 453 12.37 -5.43 -39.36
C GLY A 453 13.70 -5.10 -38.69
N TRP A 454 14.53 -6.12 -38.45
CA TRP A 454 15.98 -6.00 -38.66
C TRP A 454 16.30 -6.74 -39.95
N ILE A 455 15.90 -6.15 -41.08
CA ILE A 455 16.64 -6.41 -42.32
C ILE A 455 17.80 -5.43 -42.24
N ASP A 456 19.01 -5.99 -42.27
CA ASP A 456 20.27 -5.26 -42.36
C ASP A 456 20.14 -4.08 -43.34
N GLY A 457 20.77 -2.96 -43.01
CA GLY A 457 20.72 -1.72 -43.78
C GLY A 457 21.42 -1.78 -45.14
N THR A 458 21.48 -2.95 -45.79
CA THR A 458 22.06 -3.16 -47.11
C THR A 458 21.09 -3.95 -47.97
N GLU A 459 20.33 -3.20 -48.77
CA GLU A 459 19.70 -3.56 -50.06
C GLU A 459 18.25 -3.07 -50.15
N LYS A 460 18.12 -1.76 -50.38
CA LYS A 460 17.11 -1.27 -51.31
C LYS A 460 17.77 -0.34 -52.31
N THR A 461 18.49 -0.94 -53.24
CA THR A 461 18.75 -0.32 -54.54
C THR A 461 18.34 -1.28 -55.65
N ASN A 462 17.45 -0.76 -56.50
CA ASN A 462 17.26 -1.12 -57.91
C ASN A 462 16.40 -2.34 -58.28
N SER A 463 15.15 -2.03 -58.63
CA SER A 463 14.59 -2.34 -59.97
C SER A 463 13.41 -1.38 -60.21
N LYS A 464 13.65 -0.18 -60.75
CA LYS A 464 13.53 0.19 -62.17
C LYS A 464 12.31 -0.42 -62.89
N ASN A 465 11.42 0.48 -63.32
CA ASN A 465 10.73 0.56 -64.61
C ASN A 465 10.71 -0.73 -65.46
N LEU A 466 9.51 -1.29 -65.64
CA LEU A 466 8.78 -1.37 -66.93
C LEU A 466 7.40 -1.98 -66.70
#